data_AF-A0A162T783-F1
#
_entry.id   AF-A0A162T783-F1
#
_cell.length_a   1.000
_cell.length_b   1.000
_cell.length_c   1.000
_cell.angle_alpha   90.00
_cell.angle_beta   90.00
_cell.angle_gamma   90.00
#
_symmetry.space_group_name_H-M   'P 1'
#
loop_
_entity.id
_entity.type
_entity.pdbx_description
1 polymer ?
#
loop_
_entity_poly.entity_id
_entity_poly.type
_entity_poly.pdbx_seq_one_letter_code
_entity_poly.pdbx_strand_id
1 'polypeptide(L)'
;MLANLSEANKEEADLVAEAVRTPYISAKYSADELSHTELRGPLDPKVARTLQLVIQAGEADAQTVSQLSNEPGVVTAWNNRLVTLQSMGLLRERKAGKRKFYSPVIGGLAYGS
;
A
#
# COMPACT_ATOMS: atom_id res chain seq x y z
N MET A 1 9.55 -1.19 7.14
CA MET A 1 8.55 -1.79 8.05
C MET A 1 9.13 -1.74 9.45
N LEU A 2 8.32 -1.41 10.44
CA LEU A 2 8.68 -1.41 11.85
C LEU A 2 7.70 -2.34 12.60
N ALA A 3 8.22 -3.30 13.36
CA ALA A 3 7.41 -4.28 14.07
C ALA A 3 7.53 -4.07 15.59
N ASN A 4 6.45 -4.36 16.33
CA ASN A 4 6.41 -4.33 17.79
C ASN A 4 6.78 -2.98 18.42
N LEU A 5 6.48 -1.87 17.72
CA LEU A 5 6.61 -0.54 18.30
C LEU A 5 5.59 -0.34 19.43
N SER A 6 6.04 0.26 20.53
CA SER A 6 5.16 0.86 21.53
C SER A 6 4.38 2.03 20.92
N GLU A 7 3.29 2.45 21.55
CA GLU A 7 2.52 3.60 21.05
C GLU A 7 3.35 4.89 21.02
N ALA A 8 4.18 5.14 22.04
CA ALA A 8 5.08 6.30 22.05
C ALA A 8 6.05 6.29 20.85
N ASN A 9 6.63 5.12 20.52
CA ASN A 9 7.53 5.01 19.37
C ASN A 9 6.81 5.11 18.02
N LYS A 10 5.52 4.75 17.95
CA LYS A 10 4.70 4.95 16.75
C LYS A 10 4.43 6.44 16.52
N GLU A 11 4.11 7.19 17.57
CA GLU A 11 3.92 8.64 17.47
C GLU A 11 5.19 9.33 16.95
N GLU A 12 6.36 8.96 17.49
CA GLU A 12 7.64 9.45 16.97
C GLU A 12 7.87 9.05 15.51
N ALA A 13 7.60 7.81 15.14
CA ALA A 13 7.72 7.34 13.77
C ALA A 13 6.77 8.07 12.81
N ASP A 14 5.55 8.41 13.25
CA ASP A 14 4.59 9.19 12.48
C ASP A 14 5.10 10.62 12.23
N LEU A 15 5.72 11.26 13.23
CA LEU A 15 6.35 12.58 13.07
C LEU A 15 7.48 12.54 12.03
N VAL A 16 8.33 11.51 12.09
CA VAL A 16 9.39 11.31 11.10
C VAL A 16 8.79 11.08 9.71
N ALA A 17 7.80 10.19 9.59
CA ALA A 17 7.14 9.85 8.33
C ALA A 17 6.50 11.08 7.66
N GLU A 18 5.89 11.97 8.45
CA GLU A 18 5.35 13.23 7.96
C GLU A 18 6.46 14.18 7.51
N ALA A 19 7.51 14.35 8.32
CA ALA A 19 8.64 15.23 8.01
C ALA A 19 9.37 14.83 6.72
N VAL A 20 9.56 13.52 6.49
CA VAL A 20 10.21 13.00 5.28
C VAL A 20 9.23 12.63 4.17
N ARG A 21 7.93 12.85 4.37
CA ARG A 21 6.84 12.52 3.45
C ARG A 21 6.90 11.08 2.90
N THR A 22 7.30 10.15 3.75
CA THR A 22 7.50 8.74 3.38
C THR A 22 6.71 7.85 4.32
N PRO A 23 5.74 7.07 3.83
CA PRO A 23 4.94 6.20 4.68
C PRO A 23 5.74 4.98 5.11
N TYR A 24 5.31 4.34 6.20
CA TYR A 24 5.90 3.10 6.70
C TYR A 24 4.84 2.11 7.14
N ILE A 25 5.18 0.82 7.07
CA ILE A 25 4.30 -0.24 7.56
C ILE A 25 4.63 -0.52 9.01
N SER A 26 3.61 -0.43 9.87
CA SER A 26 3.59 -0.88 11.25
C SER A 26 2.99 -2.29 11.33
N ALA A 27 3.51 -3.13 12.21
CA ALA A 27 2.98 -4.48 12.43
C ALA A 27 3.26 -4.98 13.85
N LYS A 28 2.55 -6.03 14.27
CA LYS A 28 2.93 -6.89 15.39
C LYS A 28 3.56 -8.17 14.86
N TYR A 29 4.67 -8.58 15.44
CA TYR A 29 5.35 -9.84 15.12
C TYR A 29 5.44 -10.70 16.37
N SER A 30 4.83 -11.89 16.32
CA SER A 30 4.83 -12.85 17.43
C SER A 30 4.66 -14.26 16.87
N ALA A 31 5.26 -15.27 17.50
CA ALA A 31 5.14 -16.68 17.11
C ALA A 31 5.38 -16.93 15.60
N ASP A 32 6.37 -16.25 15.02
CA ASP A 32 6.72 -16.29 13.60
C ASP A 32 5.65 -15.81 12.61
N GLU A 33 4.67 -15.06 13.09
CA GLU A 33 3.59 -14.49 12.28
C GLU A 33 3.51 -12.96 12.43
N LEU A 34 3.21 -12.29 11.31
CA LEU A 34 2.87 -10.87 11.27
C LEU A 34 1.35 -10.69 11.43
N SER A 35 0.95 -9.78 12.30
CA SER A 35 -0.45 -9.39 12.48
C SER A 35 -0.60 -7.87 12.62
N HIS A 36 -1.83 -7.38 12.54
CA HIS A 36 -2.16 -5.95 12.72
C HIS A 36 -1.31 -5.04 11.83
N THR A 37 -1.17 -5.42 10.56
CA THR A 37 -0.33 -4.71 9.59
C THR A 37 -1.06 -3.50 9.05
N GLU A 38 -0.50 -2.31 9.27
CA GLU A 38 -1.10 -1.04 8.89
C GLU A 38 -0.06 -0.16 8.21
N LEU A 39 -0.42 0.48 7.09
CA LEU A 39 0.37 1.54 6.51
C LEU A 39 0.08 2.86 7.22
N ARG A 40 1.13 3.52 7.71
CA ARG A 40 1.08 4.81 8.41
C ARG A 40 1.87 5.88 7.66
N GLY A 41 1.55 7.14 7.93
CA GLY A 41 2.16 8.29 7.29
C GLY A 41 1.50 8.70 5.96
N PRO A 42 2.02 9.75 5.32
CA PRO A 42 1.35 10.40 4.20
C PRO A 42 1.47 9.61 2.90
N LEU A 43 0.38 9.61 2.13
CA LEU A 43 0.36 9.24 0.70
C LEU A 43 -0.38 10.32 -0.08
N ASP A 44 0.03 10.54 -1.33
CA ASP A 44 -0.78 11.33 -2.26
C ASP A 44 -2.20 10.74 -2.34
N PRO A 45 -3.28 11.54 -2.30
CA PRO A 45 -4.65 11.02 -2.25
C PRO A 45 -5.01 10.04 -3.37
N LYS A 46 -4.49 10.24 -4.59
CA LYS A 46 -4.75 9.35 -5.72
C LYS A 46 -3.97 8.04 -5.60
N VAL A 47 -2.76 8.11 -5.05
CA VAL A 47 -1.92 6.95 -4.74
C VAL A 47 -2.53 6.13 -3.60
N ALA A 48 -2.96 6.79 -2.53
CA ALA A 48 -3.74 6.23 -1.42
C ALA A 48 -4.99 5.49 -1.90
N ARG A 49 -5.81 6.14 -2.73
CA ARG A 49 -7.01 5.55 -3.32
C ARG A 49 -6.68 4.30 -4.14
N THR A 50 -5.61 4.35 -4.92
CA THR A 50 -5.16 3.19 -5.72
C THR A 50 -4.76 2.02 -4.81
N LEU A 51 -4.04 2.29 -3.72
CA LEU A 51 -3.66 1.27 -2.75
C LEU A 51 -4.88 0.60 -2.11
N GLN A 52 -5.87 1.38 -1.68
CA GLN A 52 -7.11 0.85 -1.10
C GLN A 52 -7.83 -0.11 -2.05
N LEU A 53 -7.92 0.25 -3.34
CA LEU A 53 -8.55 -0.60 -4.35
C LEU A 53 -7.77 -1.91 -4.56
N VAL A 54 -6.44 -1.88 -4.51
CA VAL A 54 -5.60 -3.08 -4.61
C VAL A 54 -5.74 -3.96 -3.36
N ILE A 55 -5.78 -3.37 -2.16
CA ILE A 55 -6.03 -4.10 -0.90
C ILE A 55 -7.40 -4.79 -0.97
N GLN A 56 -8.44 -4.07 -1.40
CA GLN A 56 -9.79 -4.61 -1.54
C GLN A 56 -9.85 -5.78 -2.54
N ALA A 57 -9.12 -5.68 -3.66
CA ALA A 57 -9.08 -6.73 -4.67
C ALA A 57 -8.17 -7.91 -4.30
N GLY A 58 -7.24 -7.73 -3.36
CA GLY A 58 -6.15 -8.66 -3.04
C GLY A 58 -5.05 -8.71 -4.10
N GLU A 59 -5.42 -8.69 -5.38
CA GLU A 59 -4.53 -8.54 -6.52
C GLU A 59 -5.25 -7.80 -7.66
N ALA A 60 -4.58 -6.82 -8.29
CA ALA A 60 -5.18 -6.04 -9.37
C ALA A 60 -4.14 -5.59 -10.41
N ASP A 61 -4.58 -5.38 -11.64
CA ASP A 61 -3.85 -4.59 -12.64
C ASP A 61 -4.52 -3.22 -12.86
N ALA A 62 -3.96 -2.40 -13.75
CA ALA A 62 -4.48 -1.06 -14.01
C ALA A 62 -5.93 -1.07 -14.53
N GLN A 63 -6.35 -2.11 -15.27
CA GLN A 63 -7.71 -2.25 -15.77
C GLN A 63 -8.66 -2.58 -14.62
N THR A 64 -8.28 -3.53 -13.76
CA THR A 64 -9.05 -3.89 -12.56
C THR A 64 -9.24 -2.69 -11.63
N VAL A 65 -8.17 -1.93 -11.35
CA VAL A 65 -8.26 -0.71 -10.53
C VAL A 65 -9.20 0.32 -11.18
N SER A 66 -9.10 0.52 -12.49
CA SER A 66 -9.98 1.44 -13.21
C SER A 66 -11.45 1.04 -13.15
N GLN A 67 -11.76 -0.26 -13.11
CA GLN A 67 -13.12 -0.76 -13.00
C GLN A 67 -13.65 -0.65 -11.56
N LEU A 68 -12.81 -0.94 -10.56
CA LEU A 68 -13.20 -0.87 -9.15
C LEU A 68 -13.34 0.56 -8.64
N SER A 69 -12.60 1.51 -9.20
CA SER A 69 -12.63 2.90 -8.75
C SER A 69 -13.97 3.58 -9.04
N ASN A 70 -14.65 3.20 -10.13
CA ASN A 70 -15.77 3.95 -10.71
C ASN A 70 -15.44 5.45 -10.94
N GLU A 71 -14.16 5.79 -11.03
CA GLU A 71 -13.68 7.16 -11.21
C GLU A 71 -13.20 7.39 -12.65
N PRO A 72 -13.44 8.58 -13.22
CA PRO A 72 -12.87 8.93 -14.51
C PRO A 72 -11.34 8.95 -14.43
N GLY A 73 -10.68 8.15 -15.26
CA GLY A 73 -9.24 8.08 -15.32
C GLY A 73 -8.77 7.21 -16.47
N VAL A 74 -7.67 7.61 -17.12
CA VAL A 74 -7.04 6.78 -18.16
C VAL A 74 -6.26 5.65 -17.50
N VAL A 75 -6.31 4.45 -18.08
CA VAL A 75 -5.62 3.23 -17.60
C VAL A 75 -4.13 3.49 -17.32
N THR A 76 -3.48 4.31 -18.15
CA THR A 76 -2.07 4.71 -17.95
C THR A 76 -1.83 5.43 -16.63
N ALA A 77 -2.76 6.26 -16.15
CA ALA A 77 -2.62 6.96 -14.88
C ALA A 77 -2.70 5.99 -13.69
N TRP A 78 -3.60 4.99 -13.75
CA TRP A 78 -3.67 3.93 -12.75
C TRP A 78 -2.39 3.09 -12.73
N ASN A 79 -1.88 2.74 -13.91
CA ASN A 79 -0.61 2.02 -14.02
C ASN A 79 0.56 2.78 -13.38
N ASN A 80 0.65 4.10 -13.61
CA ASN A 80 1.70 4.91 -13.00
C ASN A 80 1.60 4.91 -11.47
N ARG A 81 0.39 4.97 -10.91
CA ARG A 81 0.17 4.90 -9.46
C ARG A 81 0.54 3.53 -8.89
N LEU A 82 0.25 2.45 -9.61
CA LEU A 82 0.66 1.09 -9.23
C LEU A 82 2.19 0.95 -9.22
N VAL A 83 2.88 1.50 -10.22
CA VAL A 83 4.34 1.55 -10.27
C VAL A 83 4.91 2.39 -9.12
N THR A 84 4.29 3.54 -8.79
CA THR A 84 4.67 4.34 -7.62
C THR A 84 4.57 3.51 -6.33
N LEU A 85 3.43 2.86 -6.09
CA LEU A 85 3.24 2.00 -4.91
C LEU A 85 4.24 0.84 -4.85
N GLN A 86 4.56 0.23 -6.00
CA GLN A 86 5.58 -0.81 -6.09
C GLN A 86 6.99 -0.28 -5.79
N SER A 87 7.34 0.92 -6.28
CA SER A 87 8.62 1.56 -5.98
C SER A 87 8.78 1.96 -4.50
N MET A 88 7.67 2.27 -3.83
CA MET A 88 7.62 2.49 -2.37
C MET A 88 7.70 1.20 -1.56
N GLY A 89 7.74 0.03 -2.21
CA GLY A 89 7.74 -1.27 -1.52
C GLY A 89 6.42 -1.63 -0.86
N LEU A 90 5.30 -1.04 -1.29
CA LEU A 90 3.96 -1.32 -0.76
C LEU A 90 3.24 -2.42 -1.54
N LEU A 91 3.56 -2.57 -2.83
CA LEU A 91 3.03 -3.61 -3.70
C LEU A 91 4.17 -4.47 -4.27
N ARG A 92 3.89 -5.76 -4.45
CA ARG A 92 4.71 -6.67 -5.26
C ARG A 92 4.12 -6.78 -6.67
N GLU A 93 4.99 -6.80 -7.68
CA GLU A 93 4.61 -7.04 -9.08
C GLU A 93 4.77 -8.53 -9.41
N ARG A 94 3.76 -9.08 -10.10
CA ARG A 94 3.82 -10.39 -10.76
C ARG A 94 3.45 -10.25 -12.23
N LYS A 95 4.24 -10.86 -13.10
CA LYS A 95 3.95 -10.88 -14.55
C LYS A 95 3.13 -12.12 -14.91
N ALA A 96 2.13 -11.93 -15.76
CA ALA A 96 1.35 -13.00 -16.38
C ALA A 96 1.19 -12.70 -17.87
N GLY A 97 2.08 -13.29 -18.68
CA GLY A 97 2.22 -12.94 -20.09
C GLY A 97 2.61 -11.48 -20.27
N LYS A 98 1.78 -10.71 -20.97
CA LYS A 98 1.98 -9.26 -21.20
C LYS A 98 1.39 -8.37 -20.09
N ARG A 99 0.64 -8.94 -19.14
CA ARG A 99 -0.01 -8.19 -18.06
C ARG A 99 0.84 -8.21 -16.79
N LYS A 100 0.73 -7.14 -16.02
CA LYS A 100 1.33 -6.97 -14.69
C LYS A 100 0.23 -6.91 -13.66
N PHE A 101 0.34 -7.75 -12.64
CA PHE A 101 -0.55 -7.80 -11.50
C PHE A 101 0.19 -7.31 -10.27
N TYR A 102 -0.52 -6.56 -9.43
CA TYR A 102 0.02 -5.99 -8.21
C TYR A 102 -0.79 -6.47 -7.02
N SER A 103 -0.12 -6.90 -5.97
CA SER A 103 -0.73 -7.27 -4.68
C SER A 103 0.04 -6.64 -3.53
N PRO A 104 -0.56 -6.44 -2.35
CA PRO A 104 0.16 -5.95 -1.17
C PRO A 104 1.39 -6.81 -0.86
N VAL A 105 2.49 -6.18 -0.43
CA VAL A 105 3.70 -6.92 -0.02
C VAL A 105 3.48 -7.78 1.22
N ILE A 106 2.53 -7.40 2.07
CA ILE A 106 2.16 -8.09 3.31
C ILE A 106 0.67 -8.38 3.26
N GLY A 107 0.29 -9.63 3.56
CA GLY A 107 -1.11 -10.02 3.67
C GLY A 107 -1.79 -9.32 4.84
N GLY A 108 -3.05 -8.93 4.66
CA GLY A 108 -3.82 -8.22 5.70
C GLY A 108 -3.41 -6.76 5.90
N LEU A 109 -2.60 -6.17 4.99
CA LEU A 109 -2.25 -4.76 5.05
C LEU A 109 -3.52 -3.88 5.02
N ALA A 110 -3.70 -3.07 6.05
CA ALA A 110 -4.75 -2.06 6.15
C ALA A 110 -4.20 -0.65 5.86
N TYR A 111 -5.06 0.25 5.38
CA TYR A 111 -4.74 1.66 5.20
C TYR A 111 -5.99 2.55 5.29
N GLY A 112 -5.98 3.52 6.20
CA GLY A 112 -7.02 4.54 6.33
C GLY A 112 -8.38 4.03 6.82
N SER A 113 -8.37 3.08 7.76
CA SER A 113 -9.56 2.61 8.48
C SER A 113 -10.12 3.64 9.45
#